data_AF-A0A9W4GN49-F1
#
_entry.id   AF-A0A9W4GN49-F1
#
_cell.length_a   1.000
_cell.length_b   1.000
_cell.length_c   1.000
_cell.angle_alpha   90.00
_cell.angle_beta   90.00
_cell.angle_gamma   90.00
#
_symmetry.space_group_name_H-M   'P 1'
#
loop_
_entity.id
_entity.type
_entity.pdbx_description
1 polymer ?
#
loop_
_entity_poly.entity_id
_entity_poly.type
_entity_poly.pdbx_seq_one_letter_code
_entity_poly.pdbx_strand_id
1 'polypeptide(L)' 'MDLPATDTTGLLRVRHGQARPEDVAALMAVLHARAAALGGDPGDPADSVRPLAEWHRPERHAPYTDPRSWHAPPTPATRP' A
#
# COMPACT_ATOMS: atom_id res chain seq x y z
N MET A 1 2.69 38.32 -5.06
CA MET A 1 2.77 37.02 -5.77
C MET A 1 1.99 36.05 -4.90
N ASP A 2 0.68 35.96 -5.15
CA ASP A 2 -0.23 35.10 -4.39
C ASP A 2 -0.10 33.70 -4.98
N LEU A 3 0.39 32.73 -4.20
CA LEU A 3 0.35 31.33 -4.60
C LEU A 3 -1.13 30.92 -4.62
N PRO A 4 -1.62 30.21 -5.66
CA PRO A 4 -3.02 29.83 -5.69
C PRO A 4 -3.33 29.07 -4.40
N ALA A 5 -4.21 29.63 -3.57
CA ALA A 5 -4.74 28.95 -2.40
C ALA A 5 -5.21 27.59 -2.91
N THR A 6 -4.49 26.53 -2.55
CA THR A 6 -4.75 25.20 -3.07
C THR A 6 -6.12 24.83 -2.52
N ASP A 7 -7.13 24.90 -3.38
CA ASP A 7 -8.50 24.64 -3.00
C ASP A 7 -8.58 23.17 -2.58
N THR A 8 -8.46 22.95 -1.27
CA THR A 8 -8.27 21.63 -0.67
C THR A 8 -9.60 20.87 -0.61
N THR A 9 -10.68 21.53 -1.03
CA THR A 9 -12.05 21.06 -1.04
C THR A 9 -12.17 19.83 -1.94
N GLY A 10 -12.29 18.65 -1.32
CA GLY A 10 -12.55 17.38 -2.01
C GLY A 10 -11.35 16.46 -2.21
N LEU A 11 -10.16 16.78 -1.66
CA LEU A 11 -9.00 15.88 -1.78
C LEU A 11 -9.21 14.53 -1.08
N LEU A 12 -9.98 14.50 0.02
CA LEU A 12 -10.23 13.31 0.82
C LEU A 12 -11.71 13.20 1.19
N ARG A 13 -12.27 12.00 1.04
CA ARG A 13 -13.63 11.67 1.50
C ARG A 13 -13.58 10.57 2.54
N VAL A 14 -14.09 10.86 3.73
CA VAL A 14 -14.27 9.85 4.78
C VAL A 14 -15.48 8.98 4.43
N ARG A 15 -15.29 7.66 4.31
CA ARG A 15 -16.37 6.72 4.00
C ARG A 15 -17.11 6.23 5.24
N HIS A 16 -16.40 6.09 6.35
CA HIS A 16 -16.92 5.56 7.61
C HIS A 16 -16.31 6.29 8.80
N GLY A 17 -17.13 6.57 9.81
CA GLY A 17 -16.72 7.29 11.02
C GLY A 17 -16.37 8.76 10.75
N GLN A 18 -15.69 9.37 11.72
CA GLN A 18 -15.18 10.73 11.65
C GLN A 18 -13.65 10.67 11.73
N ALA A 19 -12.97 11.28 10.77
CA ALA A 19 -11.53 11.44 10.84
C ALA A 19 -11.20 12.64 11.73
N ARG A 20 -10.40 12.41 12.77
CA ARG A 20 -9.87 13.50 13.57
C ARG A 20 -8.75 14.22 12.80
N PRO A 21 -8.43 15.48 13.16
CA PRO A 21 -7.31 16.19 12.55
C PRO A 21 -6.00 15.40 12.62
N GLU A 22 -5.76 14.69 13.72
CA GLU A 22 -4.57 13.86 13.91
C GLU A 22 -4.50 12.68 12.94
N ASP A 23 -5.65 12.06 12.62
CA ASP A 23 -5.72 10.94 11.68
C ASP A 23 -5.38 11.39 10.26
N VAL A 24 -5.87 12.58 9.87
CA VAL A 24 -5.58 13.18 8.56
C VAL A 24 -4.10 13.55 8.46
N ALA A 25 -3.53 14.12 9.53
CA ALA A 25 -2.10 14.43 9.58
C ALA A 25 -1.23 13.17 9.48
N ALA A 26 -1.59 12.09 10.18
CA ALA A 26 -0.90 10.81 10.10
C ALA A 26 -0.96 10.21 8.69
N LEU A 27 -2.13 10.25 8.04
CA LEU A 27 -2.28 9.81 6.64
C LEU A 27 -1.36 10.61 5.71
N MET A 28 -1.34 11.94 5.83
CA MET A 28 -0.48 12.80 5.02
C MET A 28 1.01 12.52 5.25
N ALA A 29 1.43 12.28 6.49
CA ALA A 29 2.82 11.93 6.81
C ALA A 29 3.24 10.63 6.11
N VAL A 30 2.38 9.60 6.10
CA VAL A 30 2.65 8.34 5.41
C VAL A 30 2.73 8.54 3.90
N LEU A 31 1.79 9.30 3.33
CA LEU A 31 1.79 9.60 1.89
C LEU A 31 3.07 10.35 1.48
N HIS A 32 3.49 11.33 2.27
CA HIS A 32 4.70 12.09 2.01
C HIS A 32 5.96 11.23 2.13
N ALA A 33 6.05 10.40 3.17
CA ALA A 33 7.17 9.46 3.34
C ALA A 33 7.29 8.48 2.16
N ARG A 34 6.15 7.99 1.65
CA ARG A 34 6.13 7.12 0.46
C ARG A 34 6.55 7.87 -0.79
N ALA A 35 6.04 9.08 -1.01
CA ALA A 35 6.46 9.90 -2.15
C ALA A 35 7.97 10.18 -2.13
N ALA A 36 8.52 10.51 -0.95
CA ALA A 36 9.96 10.71 -0.77
C ALA A 36 10.78 9.43 -1.02
N ALA A 37 10.27 8.27 -0.60
CA ALA A 37 10.93 6.98 -0.81
C ALA A 37 10.87 6.50 -2.28
N LEU A 38 9.83 6.88 -3.02
CA LEU A 38 9.68 6.48 -4.42
C LEU A 38 10.68 7.18 -5.34
N GLY A 39 11.17 8.38 -5.00
CA GLY A 39 12.33 9.02 -5.63
C GLY A 39 12.26 9.26 -7.15
N GLY A 40 11.16 8.91 -7.82
CA GLY A 40 10.98 8.93 -9.26
C GLY A 40 10.27 10.19 -9.76
N ASP A 41 10.68 10.62 -10.96
CA ASP A 41 10.02 11.68 -11.71
C ASP A 41 8.53 11.32 -11.90
N PRO A 42 7.56 12.20 -11.59
CA PRO A 42 6.12 11.91 -11.65
C PRO A 42 5.54 11.62 -13.06
N GLY A 43 6.34 11.06 -13.97
CA GLY A 43 5.97 10.62 -15.30
C GLY A 43 6.69 9.36 -15.81
N ASP A 44 7.56 8.70 -15.02
CA ASP A 44 8.26 7.50 -15.50
C ASP A 44 7.32 6.26 -15.48
N PRO A 45 6.99 5.66 -16.63
CA PRO A 45 6.20 4.43 -16.65
C PRO A 45 6.89 3.24 -15.97
N ALA A 46 8.20 3.29 -15.67
CA ALA A 46 8.86 2.28 -14.84
C ALA A 46 8.41 2.31 -13.36
N ASP A 47 7.97 3.45 -12.84
CA ASP A 47 7.35 3.57 -11.50
C ASP A 47 5.93 3.01 -11.45
N SER A 48 5.35 2.72 -12.63
CA SER A 48 4.01 2.12 -12.75
C SER A 48 4.00 0.60 -12.55
N VAL A 49 5.13 -0.02 -12.18
CA VAL A 49 5.12 -1.36 -11.58
C VAL A 49 4.38 -1.24 -10.26
N ARG A 50 3.04 -1.26 -10.35
CA ARG A 50 2.17 -1.36 -9.20
C ARG A 50 2.71 -2.54 -8.42
N PRO A 51 3.13 -2.36 -7.15
CA PRO A 51 3.28 -3.50 -6.28
C PRO A 51 1.90 -4.14 -6.29
N LEU A 52 1.74 -5.22 -7.05
CA LEU A 52 0.54 -6.02 -7.00
C LEU A 52 0.49 -6.42 -5.55
N ALA A 53 -0.49 -5.89 -4.84
CA ALA A 53 -0.62 -6.18 -3.44
C ALA A 53 -0.78 -7.70 -3.39
N GLU A 54 0.23 -8.41 -2.89
CA GLU A 54 0.30 -9.88 -2.79
C GLU A 54 -0.65 -10.35 -1.68
N TRP A 55 -1.90 -9.90 -1.76
CA TRP A 55 -2.95 -10.23 -0.83
C TRP A 55 -3.33 -11.66 -1.17
N HIS A 56 -2.58 -12.57 -0.56
CA HIS A 56 -2.90 -13.97 -0.59
C HIS A 56 -4.24 -14.14 0.14
N ARG A 57 -5.21 -14.72 -0.54
CA ARG A 57 -6.51 -15.08 0.00
C ARG A 57 -6.29 -16.27 0.93
N PRO A 58 -6.32 -16.13 2.27
CA PRO A 58 -6.11 -17.27 3.17
C PRO A 58 -7.15 -18.38 2.95
N GLU A 59 -8.34 -18.04 2.45
CA GLU A 59 -9.39 -19.00 2.05
C GLU A 59 -9.02 -19.87 0.84
N ARG A 60 -7.95 -19.52 0.10
CA ARG A 60 -7.41 -20.30 -1.03
C ARG A 60 -6.21 -21.17 -0.64
N HIS A 61 -5.87 -21.26 0.65
CA HIS A 61 -4.88 -22.25 1.09
C HIS A 61 -5.35 -23.66 0.73
N ALA A 62 -4.40 -24.48 0.27
CA ALA A 62 -4.61 -25.92 0.13
C ALA A 62 -5.19 -26.50 1.43
N PRO A 63 -6.12 -27.47 1.36
CA PRO A 63 -6.74 -28.01 2.55
C PRO A 63 -5.65 -28.55 3.49
N TYR A 64 -5.68 -28.01 4.72
CA TYR A 64 -5.03 -28.50 5.95
C TYR A 64 -4.16 -29.76 5.77
N THR A 65 -2.83 -29.59 5.82
CA THR A 65 -1.90 -30.71 5.56
C THR A 65 -1.38 -31.39 6.84
N ASP A 66 -1.32 -30.73 8.01
CA ASP A 66 -0.93 -31.41 9.27
C ASP A 66 -1.33 -30.61 10.54
N PRO A 67 -1.87 -31.26 11.61
CA PRO A 67 -2.19 -30.64 12.90
C PRO A 67 -1.04 -29.98 13.67
N ARG A 68 0.21 -30.28 13.35
CA ARG A 68 1.43 -29.75 13.97
C ARG A 68 2.25 -28.88 13.03
N SER A 69 1.77 -28.61 11.82
CA SER A 69 2.43 -27.70 10.89
C SER A 69 1.70 -26.36 10.88
N TRP A 70 2.41 -25.25 11.14
CA TRP A 70 1.84 -23.93 10.88
C TRP A 70 2.03 -23.51 9.41
N HIS A 71 2.99 -24.10 8.69
CA HIS A 71 3.14 -24.07 7.22
C HIS A 71 4.54 -24.64 6.91
N ALA A 72 4.68 -25.53 5.93
CA ALA A 72 5.99 -25.85 5.37
C ALA A 72 6.25 -24.91 4.18
N PRO A 73 7.38 -24.17 4.15
CA PRO A 73 7.67 -23.24 3.07
C PRO A 73 7.80 -23.97 1.72
N PRO A 74 7.39 -23.38 0.60
CA PRO A 74 7.75 -23.91 -0.71
C PRO A 74 9.28 -23.84 -0.86
N THR A 75 9.91 -24.99 -1.06
CA THR A 75 11.34 -25.09 -1.40
C THR A 75 11.62 -24.33 -2.70
N PRO A 76 12.63 -23.44 -2.77
CA PRO A 76 12.95 -22.73 -4.00
C PRO A 76 13.40 -23.74 -5.07
N ALA A 77 12.82 -23.65 -6.26
CA ALA A 77 13.27 -24.40 -7.42
C ALA A 77 14.67 -23.90 -7.82
N THR A 78 15.69 -24.74 -7.66
CA THR A 78 17.00 -24.52 -8.28
C THR A 78 16.82 -24.61 -9.80
N ARG A 79 16.89 -23.49 -10.51
CA ARG A 79 17.00 -23.48 -11.97
C ARG A 79 18.49 -23.61 -12.36
N PRO A 80 18.84 -24.38 -13.40
CA PRO A 80 20.21 -24.53 -13.89
C PRO A 80 20.79 -23.22 -14.42
#